data_AF-A0A8T7L2L4-F1
#
_entry.id   AF-A0A8T7L2L4-F1
#
_cell.length_a   1.000
_cell.length_b   1.000
_cell.length_c   1.000
_cell.angle_alpha   90.00
_cell.angle_beta   90.00
_cell.angle_gamma   90.00
#
_symmetry.space_group_name_H-M   'P 1'
#
loop_
_entity.id
_entity.type
_entity.pdbx_description
1 polymer ?
#
loop_
_entity_poly.entity_id
_entity_poly.type
_entity_poly.pdbx_seq_one_letter_code
_entity_poly.pdbx_strand_id
1 'polypeptide(L)'
;MPDEIHTEELVATENYIIWISHEPDGETSFHIELGQVTAHLFREEWDELLALMAARAGDPDASLESDNMAISTPEAGDEDEFYYLELAQATLNFLPEDWQEFTALIQAARDELANRP
;
A
#
# COMPACT_ATOMS: atom_id res chain seq x y z
N MET A 1 -1.56 -1.33 33.54
CA MET A 1 -0.31 -1.57 32.79
C MET A 1 -0.34 -0.57 31.66
N PRO A 2 0.75 0.13 31.29
CA PRO A 2 0.66 1.06 30.17
C PRO A 2 0.31 0.22 28.94
N ASP A 3 -0.64 0.69 28.13
CA ASP A 3 -0.96 0.03 26.87
C ASP A 3 0.29 0.05 26.00
N GLU A 4 0.92 -1.11 25.83
CA GLU A 4 2.09 -1.25 24.98
C GLU A 4 1.59 -1.39 23.54
N ILE A 5 1.92 -0.41 22.69
CA ILE A 5 1.72 -0.51 21.24
C ILE A 5 2.50 -1.72 20.76
N HIS A 6 1.81 -2.70 20.16
CA HIS A 6 2.46 -3.87 19.60
C HIS A 6 2.64 -3.69 18.09
N THR A 7 3.89 -3.59 17.64
CA THR A 7 4.22 -3.54 16.22
C THR A 7 4.62 -4.91 15.71
N GLU A 8 4.14 -5.27 14.54
CA GLU A 8 4.40 -6.54 13.91
C GLU A 8 4.72 -6.37 12.43
N GLU A 9 5.85 -6.90 11.99
CA GLU A 9 6.21 -6.94 10.57
C GLU A 9 5.34 -7.99 9.86
N LEU A 10 4.70 -7.58 8.76
CA LEU A 10 3.93 -8.48 7.90
C LEU A 10 4.83 -9.06 6.83
N VAL A 11 5.46 -8.19 6.03
CA VAL A 11 6.29 -8.61 4.90
C VAL A 11 7.32 -7.54 4.59
N ALA A 12 8.50 -7.97 4.14
CA ALA A 12 9.55 -7.09 3.67
C ALA A 12 10.10 -7.59 2.34
N THR A 13 10.40 -6.65 1.44
CA THR A 13 11.17 -6.86 0.21
C THR A 13 12.55 -6.20 0.35
N GLU A 14 13.28 -6.06 -0.76
CA GLU A 14 14.60 -5.44 -0.74
C GLU A 14 14.52 -3.93 -0.47
N ASN A 15 13.46 -3.27 -0.96
CA ASN A 15 13.30 -1.83 -0.83
C ASN A 15 12.16 -1.39 0.09
N TYR A 16 11.21 -2.28 0.39
CA TYR A 16 9.94 -1.92 1.04
C TYR A 16 9.58 -2.84 2.20
N ILE A 17 8.90 -2.30 3.21
CA ILE A 17 8.46 -3.05 4.39
C ILE A 17 7.01 -2.69 4.70
N ILE A 18 6.19 -3.70 5.01
CA ILE A 18 4.84 -3.52 5.54
C ILE A 18 4.81 -4.08 6.95
N TRP A 19 4.39 -3.26 7.90
CA TRP A 19 4.19 -3.64 9.28
C TRP A 19 2.91 -3.02 9.82
N ILE A 20 2.35 -3.63 10.86
CA ILE A 20 1.13 -3.18 11.52
C ILE A 20 1.42 -2.79 12.96
N SER A 21 0.67 -1.84 13.48
CA SER A 21 0.67 -1.51 14.91
C SER A 21 -0.71 -1.74 15.49
N HIS A 22 -0.77 -2.55 16.53
CA HIS A 22 -1.96 -2.75 17.35
C HIS A 22 -1.99 -1.71 18.46
N GLU A 23 -3.00 -0.85 18.40
CA GLU A 23 -3.21 0.21 19.37
C GLU A 23 -3.93 -0.30 20.63
N PRO A 24 -3.73 0.38 21.77
CA PRO A 24 -4.41 0.15 23.04
C PRO A 24 -5.90 -0.17 22.99
N ASP A 25 -6.59 0.55 22.12
CA ASP A 25 -8.04 0.59 21.96
C ASP A 25 -8.56 -0.53 21.05
N GLY A 26 -7.65 -1.31 20.45
CA GLY A 26 -7.96 -2.41 19.54
C GLY A 26 -7.95 -2.00 18.06
N GLU A 27 -7.66 -0.74 17.73
CA GLU A 27 -7.44 -0.31 16.35
C GLU A 27 -6.12 -0.86 15.81
N THR A 28 -6.07 -1.13 14.51
CA THR A 28 -4.88 -1.63 13.82
C THR A 28 -4.56 -0.68 12.68
N SER A 29 -3.36 -0.11 12.74
CA SER A 29 -2.83 0.80 11.73
C SER A 29 -1.77 0.09 10.90
N PHE A 30 -1.82 0.29 9.58
CA PHE A 30 -0.94 -0.30 8.58
C PHE A 30 0.12 0.73 8.18
N HIS A 31 1.37 0.31 8.15
CA HIS A 31 2.51 1.15 7.85
C HIS A 31 3.27 0.56 6.67
N ILE A 32 3.42 1.34 5.60
CA ILE A 32 4.20 0.94 4.43
C ILE A 32 5.43 1.83 4.34
N GLU A 33 6.59 1.24 4.57
CA GLU A 33 7.89 1.92 4.47
C GLU A 33 8.43 1.80 3.04
N LEU A 34 8.55 2.95 2.38
CA LEU A 34 9.02 3.15 1.01
C LEU A 34 10.40 3.82 1.02
N GLY A 35 11.36 3.20 1.74
CA GLY A 35 12.71 3.73 1.93
C GLY A 35 12.77 5.00 2.78
N GLN A 36 12.50 6.16 2.19
CA GLN A 36 12.56 7.48 2.87
C GLN A 36 11.19 8.01 3.31
N VAL A 37 10.11 7.36 2.89
CA VAL A 37 8.73 7.76 3.19
C VAL A 37 8.02 6.59 3.88
N THR A 38 7.23 6.87 4.91
CA THR A 38 6.34 5.89 5.52
C THR A 38 4.91 6.34 5.30
N ALA A 39 4.12 5.52 4.61
CA ALA A 39 2.69 5.74 4.46
C ALA A 39 1.96 5.08 5.63
N HIS A 40 1.19 5.88 6.36
CA HIS A 40 0.33 5.43 7.44
C HIS A 40 -1.09 5.31 6.93
N LEU A 41 -1.66 4.10 7.03
CA LEU A 41 -2.99 3.77 6.54
C LEU A 41 -3.81 3.19 7.69
N PHE A 42 -5.03 3.69 7.86
CA PHE A 42 -6.00 3.02 8.73
C PHE A 42 -6.52 1.73 8.09
N ARG A 43 -7.21 0.92 8.89
CA ARG A 43 -7.84 -0.33 8.43
C ARG A 43 -8.73 -0.13 7.19
N GLU A 44 -9.48 0.96 7.13
CA GLU A 44 -10.37 1.30 6.01
C GLU A 44 -9.55 1.64 4.75
N GLU A 45 -8.56 2.52 4.88
CA GLU A 45 -7.68 2.90 3.75
C GLU A 45 -6.87 1.70 3.23
N TRP A 46 -6.44 0.80 4.11
CA TRP A 46 -5.77 -0.44 3.70
C TRP A 46 -6.68 -1.33 2.85
N ASP A 47 -7.95 -1.49 3.23
CA ASP A 47 -8.92 -2.26 2.45
C ASP A 47 -9.21 -1.60 1.09
N GLU A 48 -9.31 -0.27 1.06
CA GLU A 48 -9.43 0.50 -0.18
C GLU A 48 -8.21 0.28 -1.10
N LEU A 49 -6.99 0.32 -0.56
CA LEU A 49 -5.76 0.09 -1.31
C LEU A 49 -5.74 -1.32 -1.91
N LEU A 50 -6.13 -2.33 -1.14
CA LEU A 50 -6.24 -3.70 -1.61
C LEU A 50 -7.27 -3.85 -2.73
N ALA A 51 -8.43 -3.19 -2.60
CA ALA A 51 -9.48 -3.22 -3.60
C ALA A 51 -9.03 -2.55 -4.91
N LEU A 52 -8.37 -1.39 -4.85
CA LEU A 52 -7.81 -0.70 -6.01
C LEU A 52 -6.74 -1.54 -6.69
N MET A 53 -5.82 -2.13 -5.93
CA MET A 53 -4.77 -3.01 -6.45
C MET A 53 -5.35 -4.24 -7.14
N ALA A 54 -6.38 -4.86 -6.55
CA ALA A 54 -7.05 -6.00 -7.14
C ALA A 54 -7.82 -5.65 -8.41
N ALA A 55 -8.52 -4.51 -8.43
CA ALA A 55 -9.22 -4.01 -9.61
C ALA A 55 -8.24 -3.73 -10.76
N ARG A 56 -7.10 -3.08 -10.46
CA ARG A 56 -6.06 -2.81 -11.45
C ARG A 56 -5.36 -4.06 -11.96
N ALA A 57 -5.23 -5.11 -11.15
CA ALA A 57 -4.68 -6.38 -11.63
C ALA A 57 -5.54 -6.99 -12.76
N GLY A 58 -6.83 -6.69 -12.80
CA GLY A 58 -7.73 -7.05 -13.90
C GLY A 58 -7.65 -6.11 -15.10
N ASP A 59 -7.39 -4.83 -14.86
CA ASP A 59 -7.23 -3.79 -15.89
C ASP A 59 -6.05 -2.87 -15.56
N PRO A 60 -4.83 -3.16 -16.04
CA PRO A 60 -3.62 -2.45 -15.64
C PRO A 60 -3.51 -1.03 -16.22
N ASP A 61 -4.33 -0.71 -17.22
CA ASP A 61 -4.34 0.59 -17.90
C ASP A 61 -5.39 1.55 -17.28
N ALA A 62 -6.37 1.01 -16.55
CA ALA A 62 -7.38 1.79 -15.88
C ALA A 62 -6.78 2.68 -14.77
N SER A 63 -7.07 3.97 -14.87
CA SER A 63 -7.02 4.88 -13.73
C SER A 63 -8.19 4.57 -12.80
N LEU A 64 -7.90 4.39 -11.51
CA LEU A 64 -8.87 4.03 -10.48
C LEU A 64 -8.86 5.08 -9.38
N GLU A 65 -10.03 5.43 -8.86
CA GLU A 65 -10.18 6.37 -7.75
C GLU A 65 -11.14 5.81 -6.70
N SER A 66 -10.84 6.09 -5.44
CA SER A 66 -11.64 5.82 -4.25
C SER A 66 -11.74 7.09 -3.40
N ASP A 67 -12.40 7.03 -2.25
CA ASP A 67 -12.69 8.21 -1.44
C ASP A 67 -11.41 8.89 -0.92
N ASN A 68 -10.40 8.10 -0.55
CA ASN A 68 -9.14 8.60 0.04
C ASN A 68 -7.89 8.38 -0.84
N MET A 69 -8.04 7.74 -2.00
CA MET A 69 -6.89 7.33 -2.81
C MET A 69 -7.21 7.14 -4.29
N ALA A 70 -6.24 7.40 -5.14
CA ALA A 70 -6.34 7.18 -6.59
C ALA A 70 -5.05 6.60 -7.16
N ILE A 71 -5.18 5.72 -8.16
CA ILE A 71 -4.08 5.17 -8.94
C ILE A 71 -4.23 5.68 -10.36
N SER A 72 -3.24 6.43 -10.85
CA SER A 72 -3.17 6.90 -12.23
C SER A 72 -2.05 6.19 -12.99
N THR A 73 -2.37 5.75 -14.21
CA THR A 73 -1.43 5.12 -15.13
C THR A 73 -0.69 6.20 -15.96
N PRO A 74 0.55 5.92 -16.39
CA PRO A 74 1.27 6.86 -17.26
C PRO A 74 0.53 7.01 -18.59
N GLU A 75 0.34 8.25 -19.06
CA GLU A 75 -0.25 8.47 -20.38
C GLU A 75 0.70 7.95 -21.48
N ALA A 76 0.14 7.19 -22.42
CA ALA A 76 0.89 6.64 -23.53
C ALA A 76 1.49 7.78 -24.40
N GLY A 77 2.79 8.04 -24.23
CA GLY A 77 3.52 9.09 -24.95
C GLY A 77 4.43 9.94 -24.07
N ASP A 78 4.35 9.79 -22.75
CA ASP A 78 5.32 10.41 -21.83
C ASP A 78 6.68 9.71 -21.88
N GLU A 79 7.75 10.50 -21.73
CA GLU A 79 9.14 10.03 -21.76
C GLU A 79 9.47 9.19 -20.51
N ASP A 80 8.68 9.39 -19.45
CA ASP A 80 8.81 8.71 -18.18
C ASP A 80 7.49 7.97 -17.83
N GLU A 81 7.51 6.64 -17.93
CA GLU A 81 6.37 5.77 -17.55
C GLU A 81 6.24 5.66 -16.02
N PHE A 82 5.83 6.74 -15.33
CA PHE A 82 5.59 6.71 -13.89
C PHE A 82 4.14 6.33 -13.54
N TYR A 83 3.99 5.51 -12.51
CA TYR A 83 2.71 5.26 -11.85
C TYR A 83 2.53 6.22 -10.69
N TYR A 84 1.33 6.80 -10.58
CA TYR A 84 1.00 7.72 -9.51
C TYR A 84 0.01 7.07 -8.55
N LEU A 85 0.36 7.00 -7.27
CA LEU A 85 -0.54 6.64 -6.19
C LEU A 85 -0.79 7.88 -5.33
N GLU A 86 -1.97 8.45 -5.47
CA GLU A 86 -2.45 9.56 -4.68
C GLU A 86 -3.09 9.02 -3.40
N LEU A 87 -2.59 9.47 -2.25
CA LEU A 87 -3.14 9.26 -0.93
C LEU A 87 -3.62 10.61 -0.39
N ALA A 88 -4.56 10.61 0.56
CA ALA A 88 -5.06 11.84 1.18
C ALA A 88 -3.96 12.79 1.71
N GLN A 89 -2.81 12.26 2.10
CA GLN A 89 -1.69 13.00 2.68
C GLN A 89 -0.45 13.17 1.77
N ALA A 90 -0.34 12.40 0.68
CA ALA A 90 0.85 12.40 -0.18
C ALA A 90 0.58 11.77 -1.55
N THR A 91 1.36 12.15 -2.56
CA THR A 91 1.39 11.47 -3.87
C THR A 91 2.72 10.74 -4.02
N LEU A 92 2.65 9.43 -4.25
CA LEU A 92 3.79 8.56 -4.49
C LEU A 92 3.94 8.32 -5.99
N ASN A 93 5.18 8.42 -6.49
CA ASN A 93 5.51 8.19 -7.88
C ASN A 93 6.39 6.93 -7.94
N PHE A 94 6.00 5.97 -8.77
CA PHE A 94 6.69 4.70 -8.90
C PHE A 94 7.17 4.50 -10.34
N LEU A 95 8.41 4.03 -10.50
CA LEU A 95 8.83 3.46 -11.78
C LEU A 95 8.10 2.13 -12.03
N PRO A 96 8.05 1.63 -13.27
CA PRO A 96 7.39 0.35 -13.56
C PRO A 96 7.99 -0.84 -12.82
N GLU A 97 9.30 -0.82 -12.56
CA GLU A 97 10.00 -1.85 -11.77
C GLU A 97 9.61 -1.80 -10.29
N ASP A 98 9.63 -0.60 -9.69
CA ASP A 98 9.24 -0.36 -8.31
C ASP A 98 7.77 -0.69 -8.06
N TRP A 99 6.90 -0.33 -9.01
CA TRP A 99 5.48 -0.62 -8.97
C TRP A 99 5.18 -2.12 -8.93
N GLN A 100 5.95 -2.92 -9.69
CA GLN A 100 5.82 -4.37 -9.67
C GLN A 100 6.21 -4.95 -8.29
N GLU A 101 7.31 -4.47 -7.70
CA GLU A 101 7.73 -4.87 -6.35
C GLU A 101 6.66 -4.48 -5.32
N PHE A 102 6.17 -3.24 -5.37
CA PHE A 102 5.14 -2.73 -4.47
C PHE A 102 3.84 -3.53 -4.55
N THR A 103 3.33 -3.81 -5.75
CA THR A 103 2.11 -4.61 -5.91
C THR A 103 2.28 -6.04 -5.40
N ALA A 104 3.45 -6.65 -5.62
CA ALA A 104 3.77 -7.97 -5.09
C ALA A 104 3.83 -7.98 -3.55
N LEU A 105 4.44 -6.95 -2.94
CA LEU A 105 4.50 -6.75 -1.50
C LEU A 105 3.10 -6.63 -0.89
N ILE A 106 2.22 -5.83 -1.49
CA ILE A 106 0.84 -5.63 -1.03
C ILE A 106 0.04 -6.94 -1.10
N GLN A 107 0.19 -7.70 -2.18
CA GLN A 107 -0.45 -9.01 -2.31
C GLN A 107 0.08 -9.99 -1.25
N ALA A 108 1.41 -10.02 -1.03
CA ALA A 108 2.02 -10.86 -0.01
C ALA A 108 1.53 -10.51 1.41
N ALA A 109 1.44 -9.22 1.75
CA ALA A 109 0.91 -8.76 3.03
C ALA A 109 -0.55 -9.21 3.24
N ARG A 110 -1.38 -9.09 2.19
CA ARG A 110 -2.77 -9.56 2.23
C ARG A 110 -2.84 -11.06 2.49
N ASP A 111 -2.04 -11.84 1.76
CA ASP A 111 -2.00 -13.30 1.90
C ASP A 111 -1.46 -13.74 3.27
N GLU A 112 -0.47 -13.03 3.82
CA GLU A 112 0.03 -13.22 5.20
C GLU A 112 -1.10 -13.00 6.21
N LEU A 113 -1.84 -11.89 6.09
CA LEU A 113 -2.99 -11.57 6.95
C LEU A 113 -4.13 -12.59 6.81
N ALA A 114 -4.39 -13.09 5.61
CA ALA A 114 -5.43 -14.07 5.34
C ALA A 114 -5.10 -15.48 5.86
N ASN A 115 -3.82 -15.84 5.94
CA ASN A 115 -3.36 -17.14 6.42
C ASN A 115 -3.13 -17.19 7.95
N ARG A 116 -3.31 -16.09 8.67
CA ARG A 116 -3.22 -16.07 10.13
C ARG A 116 -4.46 -16.71 10.77
N PRO A 117 -4.27 -17.71 11.66
CA PRO A 117 -5.37 -18.47 12.27
C PRO A 117 -6.12 -17.71 13.38
#